data_AF-A0A7X6TNG4-F1
#
_entry.id   AF-A0A7X6TNG4-F1
#
_cell.length_a   1.000
_cell.length_b   1.000
_cell.length_c   1.000
_cell.angle_alpha   90.00
_cell.angle_beta   90.00
_cell.angle_gamma   90.00
#
_symmetry.space_group_name_H-M   'P 1'
#
loop_
_entity.id
_entity.type
_entity.pdbx_description
1 polymer ?
#
loop_
_entity_poly.entity_id
_entity_poly.type
_entity_poly.pdbx_seq_one_letter_code
_entity_poly.pdbx_strand_id
1 'polypeptide(L)'
;MKKRSKLMMAITTVFALVFTLTACGGFKKDSAVKKYSRDTTSGTREGFFEKIGYKEAQKDNTKIPGAVIVASNGAMLESIAGDEYGIGYVSLASVTTKVKALEFDGVKPTEANVLSGDYKLTRNFNYIRRADDDMSDTEKVLVKGFLLYMNSKEGLAIVKSKDGIVSSEKLDAAKKWSVIVEEADNADVKAACQNTTKTTIFLGGSTSVQGIATKLTEAFANVCSSFTANHNHTGSGDAYKRTQGSEKDSQNKLHIGFLSRDMKLGTEASPGEEPAAKNTYGTICIDGIAIIVNKANPIKGITKANAKTVYSTENIKWSDVK
;
A
#
# COMPACT_ATOMS: atom_id res chain seq x y z
N MET A 1 -41.01 -67.17 -43.22
CA MET A 1 -41.33 -66.14 -42.20
C MET A 1 -40.27 -66.16 -41.11
N LYS A 2 -39.91 -64.97 -40.61
CA LYS A 2 -38.62 -64.60 -39.98
C LYS A 2 -38.40 -65.18 -38.57
N LYS A 3 -37.19 -65.71 -38.32
CA LYS A 3 -36.57 -65.94 -36.99
C LYS A 3 -36.33 -64.60 -36.28
N ARG A 4 -36.68 -64.48 -35.00
CA ARG A 4 -36.05 -63.53 -34.05
C ARG A 4 -36.04 -64.12 -32.63
N SER A 5 -34.88 -64.61 -32.21
CA SER A 5 -34.53 -64.85 -30.81
C SER A 5 -34.30 -63.51 -30.12
N LYS A 6 -34.84 -63.33 -28.90
CA LYS A 6 -34.52 -62.19 -28.04
C LYS A 6 -33.27 -62.53 -27.25
N LEU A 7 -32.17 -61.86 -27.57
CA LEU A 7 -30.92 -61.86 -26.81
C LEU A 7 -31.05 -60.81 -25.70
N MET A 8 -31.09 -61.22 -24.42
CA MET A 8 -30.92 -60.32 -23.28
C MET A 8 -29.43 -60.03 -23.11
N MET A 9 -29.05 -58.77 -23.27
CA MET A 9 -27.69 -58.28 -23.06
C MET A 9 -27.53 -57.93 -21.58
N ALA A 10 -26.70 -58.69 -20.86
CA ALA A 10 -26.28 -58.35 -19.52
C ALA A 10 -25.24 -57.23 -19.59
N ILE A 11 -25.56 -56.07 -18.98
CA ILE A 11 -24.64 -54.94 -18.83
C ILE A 11 -23.89 -55.16 -17.52
N THR A 12 -22.65 -55.64 -17.61
CA THR A 12 -21.72 -55.71 -16.47
C THR A 12 -21.10 -54.33 -16.27
N THR A 13 -21.54 -53.61 -15.24
CA THR A 13 -20.99 -52.30 -14.86
C THR A 13 -19.64 -52.53 -14.15
N VAL A 14 -18.54 -52.21 -14.82
CA VAL A 14 -17.20 -52.20 -14.22
C VAL A 14 -17.06 -50.93 -13.38
N PHE A 15 -17.07 -51.06 -12.05
CA PHE A 15 -16.65 -50.00 -11.14
C PHE A 15 -15.13 -49.87 -11.21
N ALA A 16 -14.64 -48.95 -12.05
CA ALA A 16 -13.24 -48.54 -12.02
C ALA A 16 -13.03 -47.64 -10.79
N LEU A 17 -12.45 -48.21 -9.73
CA LEU A 17 -11.99 -47.46 -8.56
C LEU A 17 -10.80 -46.58 -9.00
N VAL A 18 -11.07 -45.33 -9.36
CA VAL A 18 -10.04 -44.33 -9.61
C VAL A 18 -9.46 -43.94 -8.24
N PHE A 19 -8.35 -44.57 -7.86
CA PHE A 19 -7.47 -44.06 -6.82
C PHE A 19 -6.90 -42.73 -7.33
N THR A 20 -7.52 -41.62 -6.93
CA THR A 20 -6.87 -40.32 -6.99
C THR A 20 -5.77 -40.32 -5.93
N LEU A 21 -4.56 -40.71 -6.35
CA LEU A 21 -3.35 -40.42 -5.59
C LEU A 21 -3.20 -38.90 -5.53
N THR A 22 -3.78 -38.28 -4.50
CA THR A 22 -3.41 -36.94 -4.09
C THR A 22 -1.97 -37.05 -3.61
N ALA A 23 -1.02 -36.77 -4.49
CA ALA A 23 0.36 -36.62 -4.09
C ALA A 23 0.43 -35.42 -3.14
N CYS A 24 0.33 -35.67 -1.84
CA CYS A 24 0.75 -34.76 -0.78
C CYS A 24 2.27 -34.64 -0.84
N GLY A 25 2.80 -34.04 -1.92
CA GLY A 25 4.17 -33.59 -1.98
C GLY A 25 4.28 -32.40 -1.05
N GLY A 26 4.58 -32.64 0.22
CA GLY A 26 4.78 -31.57 1.20
C GLY A 26 5.84 -30.57 0.75
N PHE A 27 5.78 -29.37 1.32
CA PHE A 27 6.70 -28.27 1.03
C PHE A 27 8.17 -28.72 1.07
N LYS A 28 8.89 -28.57 -0.05
CA LYS A 28 10.29 -28.98 -0.16
C LYS A 28 11.21 -27.84 0.25
N LYS A 29 11.83 -27.94 1.45
CA LYS A 29 12.72 -26.88 1.96
C LYS A 29 13.95 -26.62 1.08
N ASP A 30 14.44 -27.60 0.33
CA ASP A 30 15.58 -27.40 -0.58
C ASP A 30 15.22 -26.72 -1.91
N SER A 31 13.94 -26.37 -2.11
CA SER A 31 13.52 -25.55 -3.25
C SER A 31 14.04 -24.12 -3.11
N ALA A 32 14.38 -23.52 -4.25
CA ALA A 32 14.78 -22.12 -4.34
C ALA A 32 13.65 -21.19 -3.88
N VAL A 33 14.01 -20.10 -3.21
CA VAL A 33 13.08 -19.04 -2.85
C VAL A 33 12.81 -18.18 -4.07
N LYS A 34 11.55 -18.09 -4.49
CA LYS A 34 11.15 -17.17 -5.55
C LYS A 34 10.78 -15.82 -4.96
N LYS A 35 11.67 -14.85 -5.14
CA LYS A 35 11.52 -13.50 -4.59
C LYS A 35 10.60 -12.68 -5.48
N TYR A 36 9.62 -12.03 -4.87
CA TYR A 36 8.81 -11.02 -5.51
C TYR A 36 9.12 -9.66 -4.89
N SER A 37 9.20 -8.65 -5.74
CA SER A 37 9.47 -7.26 -5.36
C SER A 37 8.59 -6.32 -6.18
N ARG A 38 8.64 -5.03 -5.83
CA ARG A 38 7.93 -3.95 -6.53
C ARG A 38 8.93 -3.12 -7.34
N ASP A 39 8.44 -2.31 -8.26
CA ASP A 39 9.29 -1.35 -8.99
C ASP A 39 9.91 -0.29 -8.06
N THR A 40 10.89 0.47 -8.55
CA THR A 40 11.68 1.45 -7.77
C THR A 40 10.90 2.72 -7.40
N THR A 41 9.70 2.91 -7.95
CA THR A 41 8.78 4.00 -7.58
C THR A 41 7.84 3.62 -6.43
N SER A 42 7.81 2.35 -6.04
CA SER A 42 6.98 1.83 -4.96
C SER A 42 7.48 2.27 -3.58
N GLY A 43 6.63 2.98 -2.84
CA GLY A 43 6.92 3.28 -1.44
C GLY A 43 6.97 2.04 -0.55
N THR A 44 6.28 0.94 -0.91
CA THR A 44 6.34 -0.32 -0.12
C THR A 44 7.69 -0.98 -0.25
N ARG A 45 8.27 -0.92 -1.45
CA ARG A 45 9.67 -1.32 -1.66
C ARG A 45 10.61 -0.49 -0.80
N GLU A 46 10.49 0.83 -0.88
CA GLU A 46 11.38 1.73 -0.17
C GLU A 46 11.33 1.52 1.35
N GLY A 47 10.12 1.49 1.91
CA GLY A 47 9.91 1.23 3.33
C GLY A 47 10.37 -0.16 3.76
N PHE A 48 10.10 -1.20 2.96
CA PHE A 48 10.56 -2.56 3.27
C PHE A 48 12.09 -2.64 3.33
N PHE A 49 12.77 -2.17 2.27
CA PHE A 49 14.23 -2.23 2.21
C PHE A 49 14.92 -1.30 3.22
N GLU A 50 14.32 -0.15 3.57
CA GLU A 50 14.78 0.69 4.68
C GLU A 50 14.79 -0.12 5.99
N LYS A 51 13.64 -0.71 6.32
CA LYS A 51 13.42 -1.31 7.64
C LYS A 51 14.17 -2.62 7.84
N ILE A 52 14.39 -3.40 6.77
CA ILE A 52 15.27 -4.57 6.83
C ILE A 52 16.77 -4.20 6.77
N GLY A 53 17.13 -2.92 6.58
CA GLY A 53 18.52 -2.47 6.54
C GLY A 53 19.25 -2.83 5.25
N TYR A 54 18.55 -2.80 4.12
CA TYR A 54 19.09 -3.06 2.78
C TYR A 54 18.82 -1.90 1.82
N LYS A 55 19.29 -0.71 2.22
CA LYS A 55 18.97 0.58 1.57
C LYS A 55 19.35 0.62 0.10
N GLU A 56 20.46 -0.01 -0.27
CA GLU A 56 20.95 -0.11 -1.64
C GLU A 56 19.92 -0.76 -2.59
N ALA A 57 19.02 -1.61 -2.09
CA ALA A 57 17.95 -2.22 -2.88
C ALA A 57 16.71 -1.34 -3.07
N GLN A 58 16.59 -0.20 -2.39
CA GLN A 58 15.39 0.66 -2.47
C GLN A 58 15.11 1.14 -3.91
N LYS A 59 16.17 1.51 -4.62
CA LYS A 59 16.10 2.14 -5.96
C LYS A 59 16.85 1.38 -7.05
N ASP A 60 17.37 0.20 -6.76
CA ASP A 60 18.21 -0.57 -7.69
C ASP A 60 17.79 -2.05 -7.74
N ASN A 61 17.37 -2.52 -8.92
CA ASN A 61 16.98 -3.91 -9.14
C ASN A 61 18.19 -4.87 -9.17
N THR A 62 19.38 -4.38 -9.48
CA THR A 62 20.59 -5.22 -9.52
C THR A 62 20.97 -5.76 -8.14
N LYS A 63 20.48 -5.12 -7.06
CA LYS A 63 20.69 -5.55 -5.67
C LYS A 63 19.74 -6.67 -5.21
N ILE A 64 18.75 -7.03 -6.02
CA ILE A 64 17.80 -8.12 -5.70
C ILE A 64 17.78 -9.16 -6.83
N PRO A 65 18.93 -9.84 -7.08
CA PRO A 65 19.08 -10.73 -8.22
C PRO A 65 18.02 -11.83 -8.21
N GLY A 66 17.44 -12.11 -9.38
CA GLY A 66 16.40 -13.13 -9.56
C GLY A 66 15.01 -12.77 -9.00
N ALA A 67 14.79 -11.54 -8.52
CA ALA A 67 13.46 -11.11 -8.06
C ALA A 67 12.52 -10.81 -9.24
N VAL A 68 11.27 -11.30 -9.14
CA VAL A 68 10.18 -10.95 -10.05
C VAL A 68 9.57 -9.62 -9.61
N ILE A 69 9.52 -8.65 -10.53
CA ILE A 69 8.95 -7.32 -10.27
C ILE A 69 7.47 -7.32 -10.63
N VAL A 70 6.60 -6.90 -9.71
CA VAL A 70 5.16 -6.74 -9.96
C VAL A 70 4.69 -5.32 -9.66
N ALA A 71 3.58 -4.92 -10.29
CA ALA A 71 3.17 -3.52 -10.37
C ALA A 71 2.43 -2.99 -9.12
N SER A 72 1.81 -3.84 -8.30
CA SER A 72 0.94 -3.40 -7.19
C SER A 72 0.91 -4.37 -6.01
N ASN A 73 0.31 -3.97 -4.87
CA ASN A 73 0.03 -4.89 -3.76
C ASN A 73 -0.91 -6.01 -4.20
N GLY A 74 -1.93 -5.70 -5.02
CA GLY A 74 -2.84 -6.71 -5.59
C GLY A 74 -2.11 -7.74 -6.45
N ALA A 75 -1.22 -7.28 -7.34
CA ALA A 75 -0.40 -8.18 -8.16
C ALA A 75 0.56 -9.03 -7.31
N MET A 76 1.10 -8.47 -6.21
CA MET A 76 1.91 -9.24 -5.26
C MET A 76 1.09 -10.34 -4.59
N LEU A 77 -0.11 -10.03 -4.08
CA LEU A 77 -0.97 -11.00 -3.41
C LEU A 77 -1.34 -12.17 -4.32
N GLU A 78 -1.74 -11.90 -5.57
CA GLU A 78 -2.08 -12.96 -6.53
C GLU A 78 -0.84 -13.80 -6.89
N SER A 79 0.32 -13.15 -7.06
CA SER A 79 1.58 -13.86 -7.35
C SER A 79 1.99 -14.81 -6.22
N ILE A 80 1.90 -14.35 -4.97
CA ILE A 80 2.26 -15.15 -3.79
C ILE A 80 1.22 -16.23 -3.51
N ALA A 81 -0.07 -15.97 -3.75
CA ALA A 81 -1.12 -16.97 -3.63
C ALA A 81 -0.96 -18.11 -4.65
N GLY A 82 -0.41 -17.83 -5.83
CA GLY A 82 -0.14 -18.82 -6.88
C GLY A 82 1.22 -19.51 -6.82
N ASP A 83 2.14 -19.07 -5.97
CA ASP A 83 3.51 -19.59 -5.90
C ASP A 83 3.85 -20.12 -4.51
N GLU A 84 3.82 -21.45 -4.35
CA GLU A 84 4.10 -22.14 -3.10
C GLU A 84 5.46 -21.74 -2.48
N TYR A 85 6.46 -21.43 -3.32
CA TYR A 85 7.82 -21.06 -2.91
C TYR A 85 8.09 -19.56 -3.01
N GLY A 86 7.03 -18.77 -3.21
CA GLY A 86 7.07 -17.31 -3.33
C GLY A 86 7.20 -16.61 -1.97
N ILE A 87 8.00 -15.55 -1.94
CA ILE A 87 8.04 -14.56 -0.84
C ILE A 87 7.89 -13.14 -1.39
N GLY A 88 7.11 -12.32 -0.71
CA GLY A 88 6.85 -10.94 -1.08
C GLY A 88 6.55 -10.07 0.13
N TYR A 89 6.22 -8.81 -0.11
CA TYR A 89 5.81 -7.88 0.93
C TYR A 89 4.69 -6.96 0.43
N VAL A 90 3.76 -6.61 1.32
CA VAL A 90 2.62 -5.74 1.05
C VAL A 90 2.37 -4.80 2.22
N SER A 91 1.57 -3.75 2.00
CA SER A 91 0.95 -3.04 3.13
C SER A 91 0.11 -4.03 3.94
N LEU A 92 0.18 -3.94 5.27
CA LEU A 92 -0.51 -4.83 6.21
C LEU A 92 -2.02 -4.82 5.95
N ALA A 93 -2.56 -3.64 5.71
CA ALA A 93 -3.92 -3.39 5.23
C ALA A 93 -4.36 -4.29 4.06
N SER A 94 -3.45 -4.59 3.14
CA SER A 94 -3.74 -5.36 1.93
C SER A 94 -3.74 -6.88 2.16
N VAL A 95 -3.30 -7.37 3.32
CA VAL A 95 -3.21 -8.80 3.58
C VAL A 95 -4.61 -9.41 3.58
N THR A 96 -4.83 -10.39 2.70
CA THR A 96 -6.08 -11.14 2.63
C THR A 96 -5.89 -12.56 3.13
N THR A 97 -6.98 -13.30 3.26
CA THR A 97 -6.95 -14.73 3.55
C THR A 97 -6.37 -15.57 2.42
N LYS A 98 -5.92 -15.03 1.28
CA LYS A 98 -5.29 -15.82 0.21
C LYS A 98 -3.83 -16.18 0.51
N VAL A 99 -3.15 -15.41 1.35
CA VAL A 99 -1.73 -15.56 1.68
C VAL A 99 -1.55 -15.68 3.18
N LYS A 100 -0.32 -15.93 3.62
CA LYS A 100 0.07 -15.92 5.03
C LYS A 100 1.06 -14.80 5.28
N ALA A 101 0.76 -13.91 6.22
CA ALA A 101 1.70 -12.93 6.73
C ALA A 101 2.60 -13.56 7.81
N LEU A 102 3.90 -13.29 7.73
CA LEU A 102 4.90 -13.78 8.66
C LEU A 102 5.03 -12.85 9.88
N GLU A 103 5.32 -13.44 11.04
CA GLU A 103 5.88 -12.70 12.17
C GLU A 103 7.22 -12.07 11.77
N PHE A 104 7.46 -10.83 12.16
CA PHE A 104 8.72 -10.14 11.90
C PHE A 104 9.46 -9.93 13.23
N ASP A 105 10.67 -10.46 13.33
CA ASP A 105 11.44 -10.49 14.60
C ASP A 105 10.61 -11.05 15.78
N GLY A 106 9.79 -12.07 15.52
CA GLY A 106 8.94 -12.72 16.52
C GLY A 106 7.64 -11.98 16.85
N VAL A 107 7.37 -10.84 16.21
CA VAL A 107 6.17 -10.03 16.46
C VAL A 107 5.16 -10.20 15.32
N LYS A 108 3.90 -10.49 15.66
CA LYS A 108 2.82 -10.61 14.66
C LYS A 108 2.53 -9.26 14.00
N PRO A 109 2.31 -9.21 12.68
CA PRO A 109 1.92 -8.00 11.97
C PRO A 109 0.44 -7.70 12.25
N THR A 110 0.15 -6.95 13.32
CA THR A 110 -1.20 -6.55 13.71
C THR A 110 -1.25 -5.06 13.97
N GLU A 111 -2.42 -4.44 13.81
CA GLU A 111 -2.60 -3.01 14.13
C GLU A 111 -2.22 -2.70 15.58
N ALA A 112 -2.58 -3.59 16.52
CA ALA A 112 -2.24 -3.44 17.93
C ALA A 112 -0.72 -3.36 18.15
N ASN A 113 0.04 -4.28 17.53
CA ASN A 113 1.50 -4.27 17.64
C ASN A 113 2.16 -3.11 16.87
N VAL A 114 1.53 -2.61 15.80
CA VAL A 114 1.99 -1.39 15.13
C VAL A 114 1.77 -0.17 16.03
N LEU A 115 0.62 -0.06 16.69
CA LEU A 115 0.27 1.05 17.58
C LEU A 115 1.08 1.04 18.88
N SER A 116 1.36 -0.13 19.46
CA SER A 116 2.25 -0.26 20.62
C SER A 116 3.72 0.01 20.27
N GLY A 117 4.06 -0.09 18.97
CA GLY A 117 5.41 0.03 18.47
C GLY A 117 6.21 -1.28 18.56
N ASP A 118 5.63 -2.39 19.00
CA ASP A 118 6.32 -3.70 19.05
C ASP A 118 6.67 -4.21 17.66
N TYR A 119 5.77 -4.03 16.68
CA TYR A 119 6.02 -4.41 15.29
C TYR A 119 6.84 -3.33 14.58
N LYS A 120 8.09 -3.65 14.23
CA LYS A 120 9.07 -2.66 13.72
C LYS A 120 9.09 -2.47 12.20
N LEU A 121 8.43 -3.34 11.43
CA LEU A 121 8.37 -3.22 9.97
C LEU A 121 7.24 -2.25 9.57
N THR A 122 7.38 -0.99 9.96
CA THR A 122 6.38 0.07 9.78
C THR A 122 6.91 1.21 8.94
N ARG A 123 6.01 2.00 8.37
CA ARG A 123 6.28 3.22 7.61
C ARG A 123 5.16 4.23 7.82
N ASN A 124 5.41 5.48 7.43
CA ASN A 124 4.35 6.48 7.40
C ASN A 124 3.64 6.52 6.04
N PHE A 125 2.33 6.75 6.08
CA PHE A 125 1.60 7.31 4.95
C PHE A 125 1.60 8.82 5.11
N ASN A 126 2.16 9.51 4.11
CA ASN A 126 2.34 10.95 4.12
C ASN A 126 1.62 11.57 2.92
N TYR A 127 1.39 12.87 3.00
CA TYR A 127 1.08 13.70 1.85
C TYR A 127 2.19 14.74 1.65
N ILE A 128 2.34 15.16 0.40
CA ILE A 128 3.05 16.35 -0.04
C ILE A 128 2.08 17.16 -0.90
N ARG A 129 2.09 18.48 -0.83
CA ARG A 129 1.28 19.36 -1.69
C ARG A 129 2.15 20.24 -2.57
N ARG A 130 1.59 20.80 -3.64
CA ARG A 130 2.23 21.90 -4.39
C ARG A 130 2.59 23.06 -3.46
N ALA A 131 3.63 23.81 -3.82
CA ALA A 131 3.96 25.06 -3.15
C ALA A 131 2.83 26.09 -3.36
N ASP A 132 2.73 27.08 -2.48
CA ASP A 132 1.66 28.08 -2.60
C ASP A 132 1.79 28.92 -3.88
N ASP A 133 3.00 29.33 -4.24
CA ASP A 133 3.27 30.10 -5.48
C ASP A 133 2.91 29.33 -6.77
N ASP A 134 2.72 28.02 -6.63
CA ASP A 134 2.39 27.09 -7.69
C ASP A 134 0.87 26.84 -7.80
N MET A 135 0.03 27.51 -6.99
CA MET A 135 -1.42 27.33 -6.98
C MET A 135 -2.14 28.67 -7.12
N SER A 136 -3.31 28.67 -7.75
CA SER A 136 -4.27 29.78 -7.65
C SER A 136 -4.82 29.89 -6.22
N ASP A 137 -5.38 31.03 -5.88
CA ASP A 137 -5.91 31.25 -4.52
C ASP A 137 -7.04 30.28 -4.17
N THR A 138 -7.91 29.97 -5.14
CA THR A 138 -8.97 28.96 -4.95
C THR A 138 -8.38 27.57 -4.71
N GLU A 139 -7.35 27.17 -5.48
CA GLU A 139 -6.68 25.87 -5.30
C GLU A 139 -6.02 25.78 -3.91
N LYS A 140 -5.32 26.85 -3.46
CA LYS A 140 -4.72 26.91 -2.12
C LYS A 140 -5.76 26.67 -1.02
N VAL A 141 -6.88 27.39 -1.08
CA VAL A 141 -7.93 27.31 -0.05
C VAL A 141 -8.62 25.94 -0.05
N LEU A 142 -8.88 25.36 -1.22
CA LEU A 142 -9.47 24.01 -1.31
C LEU A 142 -8.50 22.92 -0.86
N VAL A 143 -7.20 23.04 -1.16
CA VAL A 143 -6.18 22.14 -0.62
C VAL A 143 -6.10 22.26 0.90
N LYS A 144 -6.07 23.49 1.45
CA LYS A 144 -6.15 23.73 2.91
C LYS A 144 -7.39 23.08 3.52
N GLY A 145 -8.56 23.30 2.93
CA GLY A 145 -9.82 22.71 3.40
C GLY A 145 -9.81 21.19 3.42
N PHE A 146 -9.30 20.55 2.36
CA PHE A 146 -9.17 19.11 2.30
C PHE A 146 -8.20 18.58 3.37
N LEU A 147 -7.06 19.24 3.61
CA LEU A 147 -6.10 18.84 4.63
C LEU A 147 -6.65 19.01 6.05
N LEU A 148 -7.45 20.05 6.29
CA LEU A 148 -8.20 20.24 7.54
C LEU A 148 -9.24 19.12 7.72
N TYR A 149 -10.02 18.82 6.67
CA TYR A 149 -11.01 17.74 6.70
C TYR A 149 -10.35 16.37 6.96
N MET A 150 -9.24 16.06 6.31
CA MET A 150 -8.48 14.83 6.53
C MET A 150 -8.05 14.64 7.99
N ASN A 151 -7.77 15.74 8.71
CA ASN A 151 -7.43 15.71 10.13
C ASN A 151 -8.63 15.87 11.08
N SER A 152 -9.84 16.05 10.56
CA SER A 152 -11.06 16.05 11.35
C SER A 152 -11.38 14.66 11.89
N LYS A 153 -12.30 14.59 12.86
CA LYS A 153 -12.81 13.33 13.40
C LYS A 153 -13.38 12.42 12.32
N GLU A 154 -14.13 12.99 11.38
CA GLU A 154 -14.70 12.29 10.22
C GLU A 154 -13.60 11.78 9.27
N GLY A 155 -12.62 12.62 8.96
CA GLY A 155 -11.47 12.26 8.12
C GLY A 155 -10.65 11.11 8.73
N LEU A 156 -10.31 11.20 10.01
CA LEU A 156 -9.56 10.16 10.71
C LEU A 156 -10.34 8.85 10.85
N ALA A 157 -11.66 8.91 11.02
CA ALA A 157 -12.52 7.73 10.98
C ALA A 157 -12.49 7.06 9.59
N ILE A 158 -12.49 7.84 8.51
CA ILE A 158 -12.33 7.32 7.15
C ILE A 158 -10.97 6.66 6.97
N VAL A 159 -9.88 7.32 7.39
CA VAL A 159 -8.52 6.76 7.33
C VAL A 159 -8.48 5.40 8.03
N LYS A 160 -9.03 5.31 9.25
CA LYS A 160 -9.13 4.05 10.00
C LYS A 160 -9.98 2.99 9.29
N SER A 161 -11.11 3.38 8.70
CA SER A 161 -11.99 2.45 7.95
C SER A 161 -11.44 1.98 6.60
N LYS A 162 -10.36 2.63 6.13
CA LYS A 162 -9.66 2.33 4.88
C LYS A 162 -8.24 1.86 5.17
N ASP A 163 -8.12 1.10 6.26
CA ASP A 163 -6.95 0.32 6.63
C ASP A 163 -5.71 1.15 7.02
N GLY A 164 -5.87 2.46 7.22
CA GLY A 164 -4.86 3.30 7.85
C GLY A 164 -4.84 3.09 9.36
N ILE A 165 -3.64 2.97 9.96
CA ILE A 165 -3.53 2.70 11.39
C ILE A 165 -3.55 4.03 12.16
N VAL A 166 -4.65 4.27 12.87
CA VAL A 166 -4.92 5.49 13.66
C VAL A 166 -5.24 5.10 15.10
N SER A 167 -4.53 5.69 16.07
CA SER A 167 -4.79 5.43 17.49
C SER A 167 -6.15 5.98 17.92
N SER A 168 -6.80 5.30 18.86
CA SER A 168 -8.07 5.78 19.43
C SER A 168 -7.91 7.15 20.10
N GLU A 169 -6.79 7.39 20.79
CA GLU A 169 -6.45 8.69 21.37
C GLU A 169 -6.48 9.83 20.33
N LYS A 170 -5.84 9.63 19.16
CA LYS A 170 -5.86 10.63 18.07
C LYS A 170 -7.28 10.86 17.55
N LEU A 171 -8.09 9.81 17.43
CA LEU A 171 -9.47 9.92 16.96
C LEU A 171 -10.39 10.61 17.99
N ASP A 172 -10.18 10.35 19.28
CA ASP A 172 -10.99 10.91 20.36
C ASP A 172 -10.70 12.39 20.57
N ALA A 173 -9.43 12.79 20.46
CA ALA A 173 -8.99 14.18 20.57
C ALA A 173 -9.36 15.05 19.34
N ALA A 174 -9.70 14.45 18.20
CA ALA A 174 -9.96 15.18 16.97
C ALA A 174 -11.28 15.97 17.01
N LYS A 175 -11.24 17.22 16.54
CA LYS A 175 -12.43 18.06 16.33
C LYS A 175 -13.24 17.56 15.12
N LYS A 176 -14.56 17.70 15.19
CA LYS A 176 -15.45 17.46 14.03
C LYS A 176 -15.23 18.51 12.95
N TRP A 177 -15.44 18.15 11.69
CA TRP A 177 -15.39 19.08 10.56
C TRP A 177 -16.27 20.32 10.79
N SER A 178 -17.49 20.12 11.29
CA SER A 178 -18.44 21.21 11.56
C SER A 178 -17.96 22.22 12.60
N VAL A 179 -16.98 21.86 13.43
CA VAL A 179 -16.32 22.78 14.36
C VAL A 179 -15.13 23.46 13.67
N ILE A 180 -14.30 22.68 12.97
CA ILE A 180 -13.09 23.18 12.30
C ILE A 180 -13.42 24.26 11.27
N VAL A 181 -14.44 24.05 10.43
CA VAL A 181 -14.80 24.98 9.35
C VAL A 181 -15.37 26.31 9.86
N GLU A 182 -15.83 26.35 11.12
CA GLU A 182 -16.38 27.56 11.75
C GLU A 182 -15.31 28.40 12.49
N GLU A 183 -14.07 27.90 12.60
CA GLU A 183 -12.97 28.65 13.21
C GLU A 183 -12.60 29.88 12.37
N ALA A 184 -12.27 31.00 13.04
CA ALA A 184 -12.00 32.28 12.36
C ALA A 184 -10.89 32.17 11.30
N ASP A 185 -9.85 31.38 11.58
CA ASP A 185 -8.72 31.15 10.67
C ASP A 185 -9.11 30.36 9.40
N ASN A 186 -10.32 29.80 9.36
CA ASN A 186 -10.85 28.99 8.26
C ASN A 186 -12.04 29.65 7.54
N ALA A 187 -12.26 30.96 7.76
CA ALA A 187 -13.32 31.71 7.09
C ALA A 187 -13.21 31.66 5.55
N ASP A 188 -11.99 31.63 5.02
CA ASP A 188 -11.67 31.45 3.60
C ASP A 188 -12.15 30.08 3.09
N VAL A 189 -11.85 29.01 3.82
CA VAL A 189 -12.27 27.63 3.51
C VAL A 189 -13.79 27.52 3.55
N LYS A 190 -14.43 28.09 4.58
CA LYS A 190 -15.89 28.11 4.70
C LYS A 190 -16.54 28.78 3.49
N ALA A 191 -16.07 29.97 3.12
CA ALA A 191 -16.59 30.70 1.97
C ALA A 191 -16.37 29.91 0.66
N ALA A 192 -15.17 29.34 0.46
CA ALA A 192 -14.87 28.53 -0.71
C ALA A 192 -15.80 27.31 -0.80
N CYS A 193 -16.02 26.59 0.31
CA CYS A 193 -16.84 25.38 0.34
C CYS A 193 -18.34 25.61 0.14
N GLN A 194 -18.81 26.86 0.27
CA GLN A 194 -20.20 27.25 -0.03
C GLN A 194 -20.37 27.75 -1.48
N ASN A 195 -19.29 27.93 -2.22
CA ASN A 195 -19.33 28.35 -3.62
C ASN A 195 -19.83 27.22 -4.53
N THR A 196 -20.51 27.58 -5.62
CA THR A 196 -21.06 26.65 -6.61
C THR A 196 -20.14 26.42 -7.81
N THR A 197 -19.19 27.33 -8.07
CA THR A 197 -18.17 27.14 -9.10
C THR A 197 -17.17 26.09 -8.67
N LYS A 198 -17.09 25.00 -9.44
CA LYS A 198 -16.21 23.87 -9.13
C LYS A 198 -14.78 24.10 -9.60
N THR A 199 -13.82 23.68 -8.77
CA THR A 199 -12.40 23.64 -9.08
C THR A 199 -11.88 22.21 -8.90
N THR A 200 -11.18 21.71 -9.91
CA THR A 200 -10.60 20.37 -9.89
C THR A 200 -9.25 20.38 -9.20
N ILE A 201 -9.15 19.63 -8.10
CA ILE A 201 -7.91 19.35 -7.39
C ILE A 201 -7.39 17.98 -7.84
N PHE A 202 -6.23 17.98 -8.49
CA PHE A 202 -5.51 16.77 -8.89
C PHE A 202 -4.76 16.14 -7.71
N LEU A 203 -5.00 14.86 -7.45
CA LEU A 203 -4.35 14.07 -6.40
C LEU A 203 -3.75 12.79 -6.98
N GLY A 204 -2.70 12.26 -6.37
CA GLY A 204 -2.04 11.07 -6.93
C GLY A 204 -0.89 10.53 -6.10
N GLY A 205 -0.05 9.72 -6.72
CA GLY A 205 1.11 9.12 -6.06
C GLY A 205 0.87 7.68 -5.61
N SER A 206 1.11 7.36 -4.33
CA SER A 206 1.11 5.99 -3.82
C SER A 206 -0.21 5.25 -4.04
N THR A 207 -0.11 4.04 -4.59
CA THR A 207 -1.22 3.08 -4.70
C THR A 207 -1.63 2.47 -3.36
N SER A 208 -0.75 2.48 -2.34
CA SER A 208 -1.13 2.03 -0.99
C SER A 208 -2.04 3.03 -0.28
N VAL A 209 -2.02 4.31 -0.66
CA VAL A 209 -2.84 5.38 -0.05
C VAL A 209 -4.11 5.65 -0.87
N GLN A 210 -4.24 5.08 -2.08
CA GLN A 210 -5.33 5.39 -3.01
C GLN A 210 -6.72 5.18 -2.40
N GLY A 211 -6.95 4.05 -1.72
CA GLY A 211 -8.26 3.76 -1.11
C GLY A 211 -8.66 4.79 -0.04
N ILE A 212 -7.70 5.23 0.78
CA ILE A 212 -7.87 6.28 1.79
C ILE A 212 -8.16 7.62 1.09
N ALA A 213 -7.31 8.00 0.14
CA ALA A 213 -7.40 9.27 -0.57
C ALA A 213 -8.74 9.45 -1.29
N THR A 214 -9.19 8.43 -2.04
CA THR A 214 -10.47 8.48 -2.76
C THR A 214 -11.66 8.63 -1.81
N LYS A 215 -11.66 7.92 -0.66
CA LYS A 215 -12.77 8.00 0.28
C LYS A 215 -12.79 9.32 1.06
N LEU A 216 -11.62 9.86 1.38
CA LEU A 216 -11.50 11.20 1.96
C LEU A 216 -12.01 12.28 1.00
N THR A 217 -11.63 12.22 -0.27
CA THR A 217 -12.03 13.24 -1.26
C THR A 217 -13.52 13.15 -1.61
N GLU A 218 -14.09 11.96 -1.71
CA GLU A 218 -15.54 11.76 -1.82
C GLU A 218 -16.29 12.39 -0.64
N ALA A 219 -15.83 12.13 0.58
CA ALA A 219 -16.48 12.67 1.77
C ALA A 219 -16.32 14.18 1.91
N PHE A 220 -15.14 14.72 1.56
CA PHE A 220 -14.90 16.16 1.54
C PHE A 220 -15.76 16.88 0.49
N ALA A 221 -15.92 16.30 -0.71
CA ALA A 221 -16.78 16.85 -1.76
C ALA A 221 -18.25 16.99 -1.32
N ASN A 222 -18.72 16.16 -0.38
CA ASN A 222 -20.07 16.26 0.18
C ASN A 222 -20.25 17.44 1.14
N VAL A 223 -19.15 17.97 1.70
CA VAL A 223 -19.18 19.10 2.65
C VAL A 223 -18.53 20.37 2.08
N CYS A 224 -18.06 20.31 0.83
CA CYS A 224 -17.40 21.41 0.13
C CYS A 224 -17.80 21.40 -1.35
N SER A 225 -18.84 22.17 -1.71
CA SER A 225 -19.53 22.05 -3.02
C SER A 225 -18.69 22.49 -4.22
N SER A 226 -17.69 23.34 -4.00
CA SER A 226 -16.74 23.81 -5.01
C SER A 226 -15.58 22.86 -5.25
N PHE A 227 -15.38 21.84 -4.40
CA PHE A 227 -14.29 20.89 -4.54
C PHE A 227 -14.64 19.77 -5.52
N THR A 228 -13.72 19.42 -6.42
CA THR A 228 -13.79 18.22 -7.25
C THR A 228 -12.44 17.54 -7.25
N ALA A 229 -12.39 16.22 -7.01
CA ALA A 229 -11.15 15.46 -7.04
C ALA A 229 -10.92 14.79 -8.39
N ASN A 230 -9.68 14.79 -8.86
CA ASN A 230 -9.20 13.96 -9.96
C ASN A 230 -7.99 13.16 -9.50
N HIS A 231 -8.01 11.84 -9.67
CA HIS A 231 -7.01 10.93 -9.10
C HIS A 231 -6.10 10.30 -10.16
N ASN A 232 -4.79 10.32 -9.94
CA ASN A 232 -3.78 9.65 -10.76
C ASN A 232 -2.69 8.99 -9.88
N HIS A 233 -2.96 7.76 -9.40
CA HIS A 233 -2.07 7.02 -8.50
C HIS A 233 -1.19 6.02 -9.27
N THR A 234 0.10 6.31 -9.35
CA THR A 234 1.08 5.51 -10.10
C THR A 234 2.24 5.00 -9.24
N GLY A 235 2.63 5.73 -8.18
CA GLY A 235 3.73 5.36 -7.29
C GLY A 235 4.13 6.49 -6.33
N SER A 236 4.85 6.19 -5.25
CA SER A 236 5.27 7.24 -4.29
C SER A 236 6.34 8.18 -4.84
N GLY A 237 7.09 7.76 -5.86
CA GLY A 237 8.04 8.66 -6.55
C GLY A 237 7.34 9.76 -7.36
N ASP A 238 6.17 9.46 -7.92
CA ASP A 238 5.40 10.45 -8.69
C ASP A 238 4.78 11.55 -7.82
N ALA A 239 4.60 11.30 -6.52
CA ALA A 239 4.04 12.26 -5.58
C ALA A 239 4.88 13.54 -5.51
N TYR A 240 6.19 13.44 -5.24
CA TYR A 240 7.08 14.60 -5.25
C TYR A 240 7.25 15.14 -6.66
N LYS A 241 7.56 14.26 -7.62
CA LYS A 241 7.84 14.61 -9.02
C LYS A 241 6.77 15.53 -9.62
N ARG A 242 5.48 15.27 -9.32
CA ARG A 242 4.34 15.99 -9.88
C ARG A 242 3.77 17.09 -8.97
N THR A 243 4.23 17.21 -7.72
CA THR A 243 3.85 18.33 -6.83
C THR A 243 4.91 19.41 -6.75
N GLN A 244 6.20 19.05 -6.65
CA GLN A 244 7.30 19.98 -6.43
C GLN A 244 8.54 19.68 -7.29
N GLY A 245 8.60 18.50 -7.90
CA GLY A 245 9.72 18.07 -8.73
C GLY A 245 9.58 18.46 -10.21
N SER A 246 10.25 17.67 -11.06
CA SER A 246 10.43 17.96 -12.49
C SER A 246 9.17 17.96 -13.33
N GLU A 247 8.07 17.36 -12.85
CA GLU A 247 6.77 17.30 -13.55
C GLU A 247 5.70 18.17 -12.89
N LYS A 248 6.07 19.06 -11.94
CA LYS A 248 5.11 19.86 -11.19
C LYS A 248 4.20 20.69 -12.11
N ASP A 249 4.72 21.21 -13.23
CA ASP A 249 3.97 22.04 -14.17
C ASP A 249 3.56 21.30 -15.46
N SER A 250 3.70 19.97 -15.47
CA SER A 250 3.28 19.13 -16.59
C SER A 250 1.77 18.90 -16.62
N GLN A 251 1.29 18.24 -17.68
CA GLN A 251 -0.11 17.77 -17.76
C GLN A 251 -0.47 16.77 -16.64
N ASN A 252 0.52 16.13 -16.02
CA ASN A 252 0.34 15.20 -14.92
C ASN A 252 0.49 15.85 -13.54
N LYS A 253 0.48 17.19 -13.45
CA LYS A 253 0.62 17.91 -12.19
C LYS A 253 -0.34 17.40 -11.11
N LEU A 254 0.13 17.42 -9.88
CA LEU A 254 -0.65 17.10 -8.70
C LEU A 254 -0.68 18.31 -7.77
N HIS A 255 -1.84 18.61 -7.21
CA HIS A 255 -1.95 19.50 -6.06
C HIS A 255 -1.55 18.78 -4.78
N ILE A 256 -1.90 17.50 -4.65
CA ILE A 256 -1.58 16.66 -3.49
C ILE A 256 -1.05 15.31 -3.96
N GLY A 257 0.19 15.00 -3.61
CA GLY A 257 0.82 13.71 -3.79
C GLY A 257 0.81 12.91 -2.49
N PHE A 258 0.52 11.62 -2.59
CA PHE A 258 0.52 10.70 -1.46
C PHE A 258 1.75 9.81 -1.49
N LEU A 259 2.40 9.61 -0.34
CA LEU A 259 3.58 8.79 -0.20
C LEU A 259 3.31 7.68 0.81
N SER A 260 3.75 6.47 0.50
CA SER A 260 3.70 5.35 1.44
C SER A 260 5.13 4.98 1.82
N ARG A 261 5.83 5.93 2.39
CA ARG A 261 7.23 5.86 2.82
C ARG A 261 7.53 7.11 3.65
N ASP A 262 8.61 7.04 4.39
CA ASP A 262 9.10 8.18 5.16
C ASP A 262 9.54 9.29 4.19
N MET A 263 9.27 10.55 4.55
CA MET A 263 9.68 11.70 3.74
C MET A 263 11.10 12.10 4.07
N LYS A 264 11.81 12.58 3.06
CA LYS A 264 13.10 13.25 3.22
C LYS A 264 12.83 14.74 3.42
N LEU A 265 13.41 15.33 4.47
CA LEU A 265 13.15 16.71 4.87
C LEU A 265 14.41 17.57 4.66
N GLY A 266 14.27 18.71 3.97
CA GLY A 266 15.24 19.80 3.98
C GLY A 266 16.71 19.43 3.66
N THR A 267 17.64 20.02 4.42
CA THR A 267 19.10 20.03 4.19
C THR A 267 19.80 18.68 4.37
N GLU A 268 19.06 17.63 4.73
CA GLU A 268 19.58 16.26 4.84
C GLU A 268 19.49 15.49 3.50
N ALA A 269 18.96 16.13 2.46
CA ALA A 269 18.74 15.52 1.16
C ALA A 269 20.02 15.39 0.33
N SER A 270 20.47 14.15 0.08
CA SER A 270 21.51 13.84 -0.89
C SER A 270 21.07 14.18 -2.34
N PRO A 271 21.98 14.35 -3.30
CA PRO A 271 21.62 14.49 -4.71
C PRO A 271 20.69 13.36 -5.18
N GLY A 272 19.55 13.72 -5.78
CA GLY A 272 18.52 12.76 -6.19
C GLY A 272 17.47 12.45 -5.10
N GLU A 273 17.57 13.04 -3.91
CA GLU A 273 16.51 13.01 -2.91
C GLU A 273 15.40 14.02 -3.22
N GLU A 274 14.26 13.83 -2.55
CA GLU A 274 13.01 14.54 -2.79
C GLU A 274 12.64 15.40 -1.56
N PRO A 275 13.36 16.52 -1.30
CA PRO A 275 13.15 17.32 -0.11
C PRO A 275 11.86 18.11 -0.22
N ALA A 276 10.82 17.68 0.51
CA ALA A 276 9.57 18.40 0.54
C ALA A 276 9.79 19.82 1.12
N ALA A 277 9.26 20.84 0.43
CA ALA A 277 9.31 22.22 0.90
C ALA A 277 8.70 22.37 2.30
N LYS A 278 9.23 23.28 3.12
CA LYS A 278 8.72 23.50 4.48
C LYS A 278 7.21 23.78 4.46
N ASN A 279 6.47 23.20 5.41
CA ASN A 279 5.01 23.38 5.56
C ASN A 279 4.15 22.88 4.38
N THR A 280 4.69 22.03 3.49
CA THR A 280 3.95 21.46 2.35
C THR A 280 3.70 19.96 2.47
N TYR A 281 3.82 19.40 3.67
CA TYR A 281 3.72 17.97 3.89
C TYR A 281 3.14 17.64 5.26
N GLY A 282 2.77 16.38 5.45
CA GLY A 282 2.34 15.86 6.75
C GLY A 282 2.07 14.36 6.73
N THR A 283 1.86 13.81 7.92
CA THR A 283 1.57 12.37 8.11
C THR A 283 0.07 12.15 8.23
N ILE A 284 -0.44 11.23 7.43
CA ILE A 284 -1.85 10.79 7.44
C ILE A 284 -2.03 9.77 8.57
N CYS A 285 -1.28 8.67 8.49
CA CYS A 285 -1.32 7.57 9.44
C CYS A 285 -0.03 6.74 9.37
N ILE A 286 0.07 5.76 10.26
CA ILE A 286 1.10 4.72 10.19
C ILE A 286 0.55 3.55 9.34
N ASP A 287 1.44 2.82 8.69
CA ASP A 287 1.16 1.56 8.02
C ASP A 287 2.17 0.50 8.47
N GLY A 288 1.69 -0.73 8.63
CA GLY A 288 2.55 -1.91 8.77
C GLY A 288 2.91 -2.46 7.40
N ILE A 289 4.10 -3.00 7.23
CA ILE A 289 4.44 -3.82 6.06
C ILE A 289 4.41 -5.28 6.52
N ALA A 290 3.71 -6.13 5.79
CA ALA A 290 3.69 -7.57 6.05
C ALA A 290 4.55 -8.29 5.01
N ILE A 291 5.49 -9.12 5.48
CA ILE A 291 6.15 -10.10 4.62
C ILE A 291 5.16 -11.25 4.46
N ILE A 292 4.88 -11.63 3.22
CA ILE A 292 3.88 -12.64 2.89
C ILE A 292 4.50 -13.80 2.13
N VAL A 293 3.96 -14.98 2.39
CA VAL A 293 4.25 -16.23 1.69
C VAL A 293 2.95 -16.92 1.32
N ASN A 294 3.05 -17.94 0.48
CA ASN A 294 1.93 -18.83 0.22
C ASN A 294 1.43 -19.49 1.51
N LYS A 295 0.13 -19.80 1.58
CA LYS A 295 -0.47 -20.51 2.73
C LYS A 295 0.16 -21.88 2.99
N ALA A 296 0.59 -22.59 1.94
CA ALA A 296 1.20 -23.91 2.04
C ALA A 296 2.64 -23.88 2.57
N ASN A 297 3.32 -22.73 2.49
CA ASN A 297 4.67 -22.59 3.03
C ASN A 297 4.63 -22.74 4.57
N PRO A 298 5.47 -23.58 5.21
CA PRO A 298 5.35 -23.88 6.63
C PRO A 298 5.93 -22.81 7.58
N ILE A 299 6.78 -21.87 7.10
CA ILE A 299 7.44 -20.92 8.01
C ILE A 299 6.44 -19.94 8.65
N LYS A 300 6.66 -19.54 9.90
CA LYS A 300 5.73 -18.68 10.65
C LYS A 300 6.23 -17.26 10.84
N GLY A 301 7.54 -17.08 10.82
CA GLY A 301 8.18 -15.80 11.03
C GLY A 301 9.48 -15.70 10.26
N ILE A 302 10.04 -14.50 10.25
CA ILE A 302 11.34 -14.20 9.66
C ILE A 302 11.98 -13.06 10.45
N THR A 303 13.30 -13.13 10.63
CA THR A 303 14.05 -12.04 11.26
C THR A 303 14.40 -10.96 10.24
N LYS A 304 14.70 -9.74 10.71
CA LYS A 304 15.27 -8.66 9.90
C LYS A 304 16.48 -9.13 9.07
N ALA A 305 17.41 -9.83 9.71
CA ALA A 305 18.62 -10.31 9.05
C ALA A 305 18.30 -11.30 7.93
N ASN A 306 17.42 -12.28 8.19
CA ASN A 306 17.03 -13.27 7.19
C ASN A 306 16.23 -12.65 6.04
N ALA A 307 15.36 -11.69 6.32
CA ALA A 307 14.66 -10.95 5.26
C ALA A 307 15.66 -10.24 4.34
N LYS A 308 16.70 -9.60 4.88
CA LYS A 308 17.79 -9.02 4.07
C LYS A 308 18.51 -10.10 3.26
N THR A 309 18.94 -11.19 3.92
CA THR A 309 19.66 -12.30 3.27
C THR A 309 18.86 -12.93 2.12
N VAL A 310 17.54 -13.10 2.29
CA VAL A 310 16.65 -13.59 1.24
C VAL A 310 16.76 -12.70 0.01
N TYR A 311 16.58 -11.39 0.16
CA TYR A 311 16.57 -10.49 -0.99
C TYR A 311 17.96 -10.22 -1.59
N SER A 312 19.05 -10.32 -0.82
CA SER A 312 20.41 -10.09 -1.32
C SER A 312 21.06 -11.30 -2.00
N THR A 313 20.51 -12.51 -1.80
CA THR A 313 21.15 -13.77 -2.26
C THR A 313 20.41 -14.32 -3.48
N GLU A 314 21.12 -14.53 -4.60
CA GLU A 314 20.52 -14.97 -5.87
C GLU A 314 19.81 -16.34 -5.78
N ASN A 315 20.52 -17.36 -5.29
CA ASN A 315 20.07 -18.76 -5.30
C ASN A 315 19.75 -19.31 -3.90
N ILE A 316 19.17 -18.48 -3.02
CA ILE A 316 18.81 -18.89 -1.66
C ILE A 316 17.71 -19.97 -1.67
N LYS A 317 17.82 -20.96 -0.78
CA LYS A 317 16.81 -22.01 -0.59
C LYS A 317 16.00 -21.77 0.67
N TRP A 318 14.80 -22.36 0.74
CA TRP A 318 13.97 -22.28 1.94
C TRP A 318 14.61 -22.97 3.17
N SER A 319 15.56 -23.89 2.97
CA SER A 319 16.36 -24.47 4.05
C SER A 319 17.35 -23.48 4.68
N ASP A 320 17.69 -22.39 3.99
CA ASP A 320 18.57 -21.33 4.50
C ASP A 320 17.80 -20.22 5.24
N VAL A 321 16.48 -20.17 5.09
CA VAL A 321 15.61 -19.16 5.73
C VAL A 321 15.23 -19.64 7.13
N LYS A 322 15.84 -19.05 8.16
CA LYS A 322 15.61 -19.40 9.58
C LYS A 322 14.48 -18.60 10.22
#